data_AF-A0A9C9X3X9-F1
#
_entry.id   AF-A0A9C9X3X9-F1
#
_cell.length_a   1.000
_cell.length_b   1.000
_cell.length_c   1.000
_cell.angle_alpha   90.00
_cell.angle_beta   90.00
_cell.angle_gamma   90.00
#
_symmetry.space_group_name_H-M   'P 1'
#
loop_
_entity.id
_entity.type
_entity.pdbx_description
1 polymer ?
#
loop_
_entity_poly.entity_id
_entity_poly.type
_entity_poly.pdbx_seq_one_letter_code
_entity_poly.pdbx_strand_id
1 'polypeptide(L)' 'MRLHAPRKPNQKEIRHLNREKVQYAKLVHDGEFLLGAIVMGISGVGFRLEKILKKRKSIREMIPELEKGNWAVLRKK' A
#
# COMPACT_ATOMS: atom_id res chain seq x y z
N MET A 1 -7.85 25.91 18.28
CA MET A 1 -6.80 25.82 17.24
C MET A 1 -6.98 24.52 16.46
N ARG A 2 -7.47 24.55 15.22
CA ARG A 2 -7.59 23.35 14.38
C ARG A 2 -6.33 23.24 13.52
N LEU A 3 -5.40 22.39 13.92
CA LEU A 3 -4.26 21.97 13.10
C LEU A 3 -4.78 21.03 12.00
N HIS A 4 -5.35 21.57 10.93
CA HIS A 4 -5.51 20.80 9.69
C HIS A 4 -4.16 20.80 8.96
N ALA A 5 -3.41 19.72 9.16
CA ALA A 5 -2.20 19.39 8.41
C ALA A 5 -2.43 19.58 6.90
N PRO A 6 -1.40 20.02 6.13
CA PRO A 6 -1.55 20.28 4.72
C PRO A 6 -2.00 19.00 4.00
N ARG A 7 -3.17 19.03 3.35
CA ARG A 7 -3.58 17.99 2.40
C ARG A 7 -2.50 17.95 1.31
N LYS A 8 -1.59 16.99 1.37
CA LYS A 8 -0.66 16.73 0.27
C LYS A 8 -1.52 16.34 -0.95
N PRO A 9 -1.54 17.15 -2.03
CA PRO A 9 -2.63 17.12 -3.01
C PRO A 9 -2.78 15.82 -3.83
N ASN A 10 -1.84 14.88 -3.76
CA ASN A 10 -1.83 13.69 -4.63
C ASN A 10 -1.89 12.33 -3.91
N GLN A 11 -2.23 12.28 -2.62
CA GLN A 11 -2.29 10.99 -1.91
C GLN A 11 -3.54 10.19 -2.28
N LYS A 12 -3.32 8.98 -2.80
CA LYS A 12 -4.34 7.97 -3.09
C LYS A 12 -4.22 6.81 -2.11
N GLU A 13 -5.37 6.22 -1.78
CA GLU A 13 -5.47 5.11 -0.82
C GLU A 13 -6.04 3.87 -1.50
N ILE A 14 -5.36 2.73 -1.35
CA ILE A 14 -5.86 1.42 -1.74
C ILE A 14 -6.25 0.67 -0.46
N ARG A 15 -7.48 0.19 -0.37
CA ARG A 15 -7.98 -0.55 0.80
C ARG A 15 -8.50 -1.92 0.37
N HIS A 16 -8.05 -2.95 1.06
CA HIS A 16 -8.49 -4.31 0.85
C HIS A 16 -8.83 -4.93 2.21
N LEU A 17 -10.03 -5.49 2.30
CA LEU A 17 -10.52 -6.16 3.50
C LEU A 17 -11.11 -7.50 3.08
N ASN A 18 -10.54 -8.59 3.58
CA ASN A 18 -11.11 -9.92 3.47
C ASN A 18 -11.47 -10.40 4.88
N ARG A 19 -12.77 -10.39 5.19
CA ARG A 19 -13.28 -10.75 6.53
C ARG A 19 -13.18 -12.25 6.81
N GLU A 20 -13.34 -13.09 5.79
CA GLU A 20 -13.29 -14.55 5.93
C GLU A 20 -11.91 -15.04 6.35
N LYS A 21 -10.86 -14.42 5.80
CA LYS A 21 -9.45 -14.78 6.09
C LYS A 21 -8.81 -13.89 7.16
N VAL A 22 -9.57 -12.97 7.76
CA VAL A 22 -9.07 -11.96 8.72
C VAL A 22 -7.87 -11.19 8.15
N GLN A 23 -7.98 -10.76 6.89
CA GLN A 23 -6.93 -10.03 6.18
C GLN A 23 -7.35 -8.60 5.93
N TYR A 24 -6.41 -7.69 6.15
CA TYR A 24 -6.58 -6.28 5.88
C TYR A 24 -5.29 -5.71 5.29
N ALA A 25 -5.44 -4.87 4.27
CA ALA A 25 -4.35 -4.07 3.74
C ALA A 25 -4.85 -2.68 3.39
N LYS A 26 -4.08 -1.68 3.79
CA LYS A 26 -4.27 -0.28 3.43
C LYS A 26 -2.94 0.28 2.95
N LEU A 27 -2.90 0.73 1.71
CA LEU A 27 -1.73 1.35 1.11
C LEU A 27 -2.02 2.82 0.80
N VAL A 28 -1.04 3.68 1.01
CA VAL A 28 -1.10 5.10 0.67
C VAL A 28 0.03 5.39 -0.30
N HIS A 29 -0.25 6.02 -1.43
CA HIS A 29 0.73 6.35 -2.47
C HIS A 29 0.45 7.72 -3.10
N ASP A 30 1.41 8.31 -3.80
CA ASP A 30 1.23 9.56 -4.55
C ASP A 30 0.99 9.35 -6.06
N GLY A 31 0.90 8.09 -6.50
CA GLY A 31 0.72 7.69 -7.89
C GLY A 31 1.97 7.09 -8.52
N GLU A 32 3.13 7.34 -7.90
CA GLU A 32 4.40 6.76 -8.32
C GLU A 32 5.05 5.95 -7.19
N PHE A 33 5.05 6.49 -5.97
CA PHE A 33 5.72 5.90 -4.82
C PHE A 33 4.73 5.55 -3.72
N LEU A 34 5.03 4.45 -3.04
CA LEU A 34 4.35 4.12 -1.79
C LEU A 34 4.80 5.10 -0.70
N LEU A 35 3.84 5.70 0.00
CA LEU A 35 4.06 6.63 1.11
C LEU A 35 3.84 5.95 2.46
N GLY A 36 2.97 4.95 2.52
CA GLY A 36 2.69 4.20 3.73
C GLY A 36 1.90 2.93 3.46
N ALA A 37 1.97 2.00 4.39
CA ALA A 37 1.23 0.74 4.31
C ALA A 37 0.89 0.22 5.71
N ILE A 38 -0.32 -0.34 5.84
CA ILE A 38 -0.78 -1.10 7.01
C ILE A 38 -1.28 -2.43 6.47
N VAL A 39 -0.76 -3.54 6.98
CA VAL A 39 -1.18 -4.87 6.56
C VAL A 39 -1.31 -5.78 7.77
N MET A 40 -2.41 -6.52 7.84
CA MET A 40 -2.72 -7.49 8.89
C MET A 40 -3.21 -8.79 8.26
N GLY A 41 -2.77 -9.94 8.79
CA GLY A 41 -3.21 -11.26 8.33
C GLY A 41 -2.65 -11.71 6.96
N ILE A 42 -1.82 -10.88 6.29
CA ILE A 42 -1.22 -11.22 4.99
C ILE A 42 0.28 -11.50 5.15
N SER A 43 0.62 -12.80 5.20
CA SER A 43 1.97 -13.24 5.53
C SER A 43 3.00 -12.82 4.48
N GLY A 44 4.12 -12.27 4.94
CA GLY A 44 5.25 -11.82 4.10
C GLY A 44 5.00 -10.57 3.25
N VAL A 45 3.81 -9.95 3.31
CA VAL A 45 3.50 -8.71 2.56
C VAL A 45 4.06 -7.48 3.27
N GLY A 46 3.96 -7.41 4.60
CA GLY A 46 4.49 -6.29 5.39
C GLY A 46 5.98 -6.02 5.12
N PHE A 47 6.82 -7.06 5.16
CA PHE A 47 8.26 -6.94 4.89
C PHE A 47 8.57 -6.44 3.47
N ARG A 48 7.78 -6.85 2.46
CA ARG A 48 7.97 -6.39 1.07
C ARG A 48 7.58 -4.94 0.90
N LEU A 49 6.46 -4.52 1.50
CA LEU A 49 6.02 -3.13 1.47
C LEU A 49 7.03 -2.23 2.19
N GLU A 50 7.58 -2.68 3.32
CA GLU A 50 8.67 -1.98 4.00
C GLU A 50 9.89 -1.81 3.08
N LYS A 51 10.29 -2.87 2.37
CA LYS A 51 11.41 -2.80 1.42
C LYS A 51 11.15 -1.83 0.27
N ILE A 52 9.92 -1.79 -0.25
CA ILE A 52 9.51 -0.83 -1.30
C ILE A 52 9.57 0.60 -0.77
N LEU A 53 9.06 0.85 0.44
CA LEU A 53 9.10 2.14 1.12
C LEU A 53 10.56 2.61 1.31
N LYS A 54 11.42 1.76 1.88
CA LYS A 54 12.84 2.07 2.13
C LYS A 54 13.61 2.33 0.84
N LYS A 55 13.31 1.60 -0.24
CA LYS A 55 13.99 1.75 -1.53
C LYS A 55 13.39 2.82 -2.43
N ARG A 56 12.28 3.45 -2.05
CA ARG A 56 11.46 4.31 -2.94
C ARG A 56 11.27 3.66 -4.32
N LYS A 57 10.92 2.37 -4.36
CA LYS A 57 10.65 1.70 -5.64
C LYS A 57 9.32 2.24 -6.20
N SER A 58 9.29 2.56 -7.49
CA SER A 58 8.05 2.95 -8.15
C SER A 58 7.05 1.78 -8.10
N ILE A 59 5.81 2.09 -7.74
CA ILE A 59 4.70 1.15 -7.66
C ILE A 59 3.67 1.36 -8.76
N ARG A 60 3.89 2.30 -9.67
CA ARG A 60 2.90 2.74 -10.67
C ARG A 60 2.28 1.56 -11.44
N GLU A 61 3.11 0.61 -11.84
CA GLU A 61 2.69 -0.58 -12.59
C GLU A 61 2.01 -1.64 -11.69
N MET A 62 2.26 -1.59 -10.37
CA MET A 62 1.71 -2.52 -9.39
C MET A 62 0.36 -2.07 -8.85
N ILE A 63 0.04 -0.77 -8.88
CA ILE A 63 -1.23 -0.19 -8.40
C ILE A 63 -2.46 -1.00 -8.83
N PRO A 64 -2.71 -1.28 -10.12
CA PRO A 64 -3.92 -1.97 -10.55
C PRO A 64 -4.03 -3.39 -9.98
N GLU A 65 -2.91 -4.07 -9.75
CA GLU A 65 -2.89 -5.40 -9.15
C GLU A 65 -3.09 -5.35 -7.63
N LEU A 66 -2.55 -4.33 -6.96
CA LEU A 66 -2.76 -4.08 -5.54
C LEU A 66 -4.22 -3.71 -5.24
N GLU A 67 -4.88 -2.97 -6.14
CA GLU A 67 -6.32 -2.65 -6.06
C GLU A 67 -7.20 -3.91 -6.16
N LYS A 68 -6.81 -4.88 -6.99
CA LYS A 68 -7.47 -6.18 -7.08
C LYS A 68 -7.18 -7.10 -5.87
N GLY A 69 -6.34 -6.69 -4.93
CA GLY A 69 -5.87 -7.54 -3.84
C GLY A 69 -4.87 -8.61 -4.26
N ASN A 70 -4.27 -8.50 -5.46
CA ASN A 70 -3.25 -9.42 -5.92
C ASN A 70 -1.88 -9.07 -5.32
N TRP A 71 -1.64 -9.50 -4.08
CA TRP A 71 -0.37 -9.28 -3.37
C TRP A 71 0.82 -10.04 -3.96
N ALA A 72 0.58 -10.98 -4.87
CA ALA A 72 1.66 -11.71 -5.53
C ALA A 72 2.49 -10.79 -6.44
N VAL A 73 1.94 -9.65 -6.90
CA VAL A 73 2.70 -8.66 -7.69
C VAL A 73 3.92 -8.15 -6.93
N LEU A 74 3.85 -8.05 -5.60
CA LEU A 74 4.97 -7.65 -4.74
C LEU A 74 6.11 -8.68 -4.73
N ARG A 75 5.87 -9.92 -5.20
CA ARG A 75 6.89 -10.97 -5.34
C ARG A 75 7.69 -10.86 -6.61
N LYS A 76 7.15 -10.23 -7.67
CA LYS A 76 7.87 -10.10 -8.94
C LYS A 76 9.07 -9.17 -8.73
N LYS A 77 10.25 -9.75 -8.96
CA LYS A 77 11.57 -9.18 -8.67
C LYS A 77 11.95 -8.17 -9.74
#